data_AF-A0A8C0AT14-F1
#
_entry.id   AF-A0A8C0AT14-F1
#
_cell.length_a   1.000
_cell.length_b   1.000
_cell.length_c   1.000
_cell.angle_alpha   90.00
_cell.angle_beta   90.00
_cell.angle_gamma   90.00
#
_symmetry.space_group_name_H-M   'P 1'
#
loop_
_entity.id
_entity.type
_entity.pdbx_description
1 polymer ?
#
loop_
_entity_poly.entity_id
_entity_poly.type
_entity_poly.pdbx_seq_one_letter_code
_entity_poly.pdbx_strand_id
1 'polypeptide(L)'
;MAGLGGAEGPSPCMSMASQFFSKEECSSDGMSISERVVDLLNQAALITNDSKFNILKQVQKLIINKDPMLLDSFLDEIITFQADKSIEVRKFVVGFIEELLLKLIANLNMLLKDENVNMVKKAILTMTQLYKVALQWMVKLKVISELQEACWEMMAAMASDIILLLDLDNDSIRTHAIKFMEGLIITLSSRMADSDVPKRHENDISLECIPKDHPYIKYSEAGWHGVVGSLPRGGGGQGRHGNGDTQLSVPSPSPQMCCGRKVKPPWSSSSSSWCTWQSPAST
;
A
#
# COMPACT_ATOMS: atom_id res chain seq x y z
N MET A 1 -47.17 71.73 30.62
CA MET A 1 -47.42 70.26 30.63
C MET A 1 -46.61 69.68 29.48
N ALA A 2 -45.55 68.94 29.81
CA ALA A 2 -44.84 68.06 28.87
C ALA A 2 -45.81 66.95 28.37
N GLY A 3 -45.64 66.24 27.26
CA GLY A 3 -44.53 66.08 26.31
C GLY A 3 -44.67 64.67 25.72
N LEU A 4 -44.43 64.48 24.42
CA LEU A 4 -44.19 63.19 23.76
C LEU A 4 -43.44 63.43 22.44
N GLY A 5 -42.49 62.55 22.12
CA GLY A 5 -41.89 62.42 20.79
C GLY A 5 -40.41 62.05 20.83
N GLY A 6 -40.09 60.78 20.60
CA GLY A 6 -38.71 60.28 20.50
C GLY A 6 -38.11 60.37 19.09
N ALA A 7 -36.80 60.13 18.99
CA ALA A 7 -36.10 59.65 17.80
C ALA A 7 -34.66 59.22 18.14
N GLU A 8 -34.16 58.23 17.41
CA GLU A 8 -32.87 57.53 17.45
C GLU A 8 -31.63 58.38 17.08
N GLY A 9 -30.44 57.93 17.49
CA GLY A 9 -29.16 58.22 16.80
C GLY A 9 -27.96 58.59 17.70
N PRO A 10 -26.71 58.23 17.36
CA PRO A 10 -25.77 57.57 18.29
C PRO A 10 -24.52 58.40 18.66
N SER A 11 -23.85 58.06 19.78
CA SER A 11 -22.38 58.05 19.95
C SER A 11 -21.96 57.75 21.40
N PRO A 12 -21.18 56.69 21.67
CA PRO A 12 -20.21 56.71 22.75
C PRO A 12 -18.79 56.60 22.19
N CYS A 13 -18.01 57.63 22.49
CA CYS A 13 -16.55 57.73 22.53
C CYS A 13 -15.76 56.48 22.07
N MET A 14 -15.20 56.54 20.87
CA MET A 14 -14.11 55.66 20.47
C MET A 14 -12.86 56.00 21.27
N SER A 15 -12.32 55.02 22.00
CA SER A 15 -11.03 55.15 22.68
C SER A 15 -9.89 55.09 21.67
N MET A 16 -9.02 56.11 21.66
CA MET A 16 -7.87 56.25 20.76
C MET A 16 -6.80 55.14 20.92
N ALA A 17 -6.89 54.30 21.96
CA ALA A 17 -5.90 53.29 22.26
C ALA A 17 -5.99 52.02 21.39
N SER A 18 -7.10 51.79 20.67
CA SER A 18 -7.27 50.61 19.80
C SER A 18 -6.78 50.82 18.36
N GLN A 19 -6.33 52.02 17.99
CA GLN A 19 -5.77 52.31 16.66
C GLN A 19 -4.26 52.08 16.54
N PHE A 20 -3.59 51.64 17.62
CA PHE A 20 -2.12 51.47 17.65
C PHE A 20 -1.63 50.01 17.57
N PHE A 21 -2.52 49.03 17.34
CA PHE A 21 -2.12 47.61 17.27
C PHE A 21 -2.76 46.78 16.14
N SER A 22 -3.26 47.38 15.05
CA SER A 22 -3.83 46.56 13.95
C SER A 22 -3.53 47.08 12.54
N LYS A 23 -2.40 47.77 12.37
CA LYS A 23 -1.94 48.15 11.04
C LYS A 23 -0.49 47.75 10.82
N GLU A 24 -0.30 46.44 10.69
CA GLU A 24 0.88 45.69 10.22
C GLU A 24 0.36 44.24 10.17
N GLU A 25 0.29 43.45 9.09
CA GLU A 25 0.79 43.51 7.73
C GLU A 25 -0.16 42.67 6.84
N CYS A 26 -0.18 42.93 5.53
CA CYS A 26 -0.77 42.05 4.54
C CYS A 26 0.00 40.72 4.52
N SER A 27 -0.49 39.69 5.21
CA SER A 27 0.09 38.34 5.17
C SER A 27 -0.95 37.35 4.65
N SER A 28 -0.80 36.97 3.39
CA SER A 28 -1.39 35.74 2.85
C SER A 28 -0.70 34.55 3.53
N ASP A 29 -1.23 34.05 4.64
CA ASP A 29 -0.96 32.68 5.10
C ASP A 29 -1.94 32.26 6.21
N GLY A 30 -3.21 32.08 5.82
CA GLY A 30 -4.23 31.38 6.61
C GLY A 30 -4.62 30.04 5.99
N MET A 31 -3.92 29.60 4.94
CA MET A 31 -4.30 28.41 4.19
C MET A 31 -3.91 27.15 4.96
N SER A 32 -4.89 26.27 5.16
CA SER A 32 -4.65 24.98 5.81
C SER A 32 -3.72 24.11 4.96
N ILE A 33 -3.03 23.16 5.59
CA ILE A 33 -2.14 22.22 4.88
C ILE A 33 -2.93 21.43 3.82
N SER A 34 -4.17 21.05 4.13
CA SER A 34 -5.07 20.34 3.22
C SER A 34 -5.39 21.17 1.97
N GLU A 35 -5.83 22.43 2.14
CA GLU A 35 -6.11 23.33 1.01
C GLU A 35 -4.86 23.56 0.15
N ARG A 36 -3.69 23.69 0.79
CA ARG A 36 -2.42 23.82 0.07
C ARG A 36 -2.09 22.57 -0.75
N VAL A 37 -2.37 21.37 -0.24
CA VAL A 37 -2.17 20.12 -0.99
C VAL A 37 -3.11 20.05 -2.18
N VAL A 38 -4.40 20.39 -2.00
CA VAL A 38 -5.40 20.45 -3.08
C VAL A 38 -4.94 21.39 -4.20
N ASP A 39 -4.51 22.60 -3.86
CA ASP A 39 -4.03 23.58 -4.82
C ASP A 39 -2.81 23.09 -5.60
N LEU A 40 -1.84 22.48 -4.91
CA LEU A 40 -0.65 21.94 -5.55
C LEU A 40 -0.98 20.78 -6.50
N LEU A 41 -1.89 19.87 -6.11
CA LEU A 41 -2.31 18.76 -6.97
C LEU A 41 -3.08 19.24 -8.21
N ASN A 42 -3.98 20.21 -8.03
CA ASN A 42 -4.70 20.83 -9.15
C ASN A 42 -3.74 21.54 -10.11
N GLN A 43 -2.74 22.26 -9.58
CA GLN A 43 -1.68 22.86 -10.39
C GLN A 43 -0.87 21.79 -11.13
N ALA A 44 -0.46 20.71 -10.44
CA ALA A 44 0.30 19.62 -11.04
C ALA A 44 -0.46 18.92 -12.17
N ALA A 45 -1.79 18.81 -12.07
CA ALA A 45 -2.62 18.22 -13.13
C ALA A 45 -2.63 19.05 -14.43
N LEU A 46 -2.49 20.37 -14.34
CA LEU A 46 -2.51 21.29 -15.49
C LEU A 46 -1.13 21.51 -16.13
N ILE A 47 -0.06 21.32 -15.37
CA ILE A 47 1.30 21.57 -15.83
C ILE A 47 1.76 20.48 -16.81
N THR A 48 2.47 20.87 -17.86
CA THR A 48 2.99 19.95 -18.90
C THR A 48 4.52 19.89 -18.94
N ASN A 49 5.20 20.75 -18.19
CA ASN A 49 6.66 20.83 -18.13
C ASN A 49 7.22 20.15 -16.87
N ASP A 50 8.54 20.14 -16.74
CA ASP A 50 9.25 19.46 -15.65
C ASP A 50 9.03 20.09 -14.26
N SER A 51 8.46 21.31 -14.17
CA SER A 51 8.15 21.92 -12.87
C SER A 51 7.08 21.15 -12.09
N LYS A 52 6.30 20.30 -12.77
CA LYS A 52 5.36 19.36 -12.14
C LYS A 52 6.05 18.49 -11.09
N PHE A 53 7.25 17.98 -11.39
CA PHE A 53 8.00 17.12 -10.47
C PHE A 53 8.27 17.82 -9.13
N ASN A 54 8.66 19.09 -9.17
CA ASN A 54 8.93 19.88 -7.97
C ASN A 54 7.68 20.14 -7.13
N ILE A 55 6.51 20.31 -7.77
CA ILE A 55 5.23 20.47 -7.08
C ILE A 55 4.83 19.17 -6.38
N LEU A 56 4.95 18.04 -7.09
CA LEU A 56 4.66 16.72 -6.50
C LEU A 56 5.60 16.41 -5.32
N LYS A 57 6.87 16.81 -5.39
CA LYS A 57 7.80 16.73 -4.24
C LYS A 57 7.37 17.58 -3.05
N GLN A 58 6.76 18.74 -3.29
CA GLN A 58 6.18 19.55 -2.21
C GLN A 58 4.98 18.85 -1.58
N VAL A 59 4.06 18.31 -2.39
CA VAL A 59 2.92 17.53 -1.90
C VAL A 59 3.40 16.37 -1.03
N GLN A 60 4.36 15.57 -1.52
CA GLN A 60 4.98 14.47 -0.78
C GLN A 60 5.48 14.92 0.60
N LYS A 61 6.18 16.05 0.68
CA LYS A 61 6.69 16.58 1.96
C LYS A 61 5.56 16.95 2.92
N LEU A 62 4.46 17.50 2.41
CA LEU A 62 3.31 17.87 3.24
C LEU A 62 2.61 16.64 3.78
N ILE A 63 2.27 15.67 2.94
CA ILE A 63 1.44 14.53 3.34
C ILE A 63 2.21 13.39 4.01
N ILE A 64 3.52 13.21 3.74
CA ILE A 64 4.30 12.15 4.39
C ILE A 64 4.92 12.65 5.70
N ASN A 65 5.39 13.90 5.72
CA ASN A 65 6.26 14.38 6.82
C ASN A 65 5.61 15.44 7.70
N LYS A 66 4.65 16.25 7.21
CA LYS A 66 3.99 17.27 8.04
C LYS A 66 2.67 16.79 8.62
N ASP A 67 1.78 16.28 7.78
CA ASP A 67 0.46 15.83 8.19
C ASP A 67 0.09 14.48 7.52
N PRO A 68 0.52 13.36 8.14
CA PRO A 68 0.25 12.00 7.65
C PRO A 68 -1.24 11.65 7.55
N MET A 69 -2.12 12.36 8.25
CA MET A 69 -3.56 12.08 8.23
C MET A 69 -4.18 12.38 6.85
N LEU A 70 -3.53 13.25 6.08
CA LEU A 70 -3.95 13.61 4.72
C LEU A 70 -3.64 12.55 3.67
N LEU A 71 -2.82 11.53 4.00
CA LEU A 71 -2.39 10.53 3.04
C LEU A 71 -3.59 9.79 2.41
N ASP A 72 -4.53 9.32 3.22
CA ASP A 72 -5.71 8.58 2.75
C ASP A 72 -6.60 9.43 1.85
N SER A 73 -6.62 10.74 2.08
CA SER A 73 -7.43 11.68 1.31
C SER A 73 -6.84 12.04 -0.06
N PHE A 74 -5.53 11.90 -0.26
CA PHE A 74 -4.85 12.34 -1.48
C PHE A 74 -4.05 11.24 -2.18
N LEU A 75 -4.16 10.00 -1.70
CA LEU A 75 -3.39 8.87 -2.23
C LEU A 75 -3.75 8.62 -3.70
N ASP A 76 -5.05 8.55 -4.01
CA ASP A 76 -5.52 8.22 -5.36
C ASP A 76 -5.11 9.28 -6.40
N GLU A 77 -5.15 10.56 -6.02
CA GLU A 77 -4.70 11.67 -6.84
C GLU A 77 -3.21 11.57 -7.18
N ILE A 78 -2.38 11.15 -6.22
CA ILE A 78 -0.94 10.97 -6.43
C ILE A 78 -0.66 9.73 -7.30
N ILE A 79 -1.35 8.62 -7.02
CA ILE A 79 -1.18 7.38 -7.79
C ILE A 79 -1.62 7.57 -9.25
N THR A 80 -2.59 8.45 -9.52
CA THR A 80 -3.03 8.78 -10.89
C THR A 80 -1.87 9.26 -11.78
N PHE A 81 -0.85 9.93 -11.23
CA PHE A 81 0.34 10.35 -11.98
C PHE A 81 1.24 9.21 -12.47
N GLN A 82 0.95 7.94 -12.11
CA GLN A 82 1.68 6.78 -12.64
C GLN A 82 1.53 6.64 -14.16
N ALA A 83 0.48 7.20 -14.75
CA ALA A 83 0.22 7.22 -16.19
C ALA A 83 0.69 8.51 -16.88
N ASP A 84 1.42 9.39 -16.18
CA ASP A 84 1.90 10.65 -16.75
C ASP A 84 2.88 10.42 -17.91
N LYS A 85 2.92 11.34 -18.88
CA LYS A 85 3.84 11.28 -20.03
C LYS A 85 5.30 11.41 -19.61
N SER A 86 5.59 12.22 -18.58
CA SER A 86 6.93 12.43 -18.08
C SER A 86 7.45 11.20 -17.31
N ILE A 87 8.61 10.68 -17.74
CA ILE A 87 9.28 9.55 -17.08
C ILE A 87 9.66 9.91 -15.64
N GLU A 88 10.07 11.15 -15.38
CA GLU A 88 10.47 11.60 -14.04
C GLU A 88 9.30 11.61 -13.07
N VAL A 89 8.12 11.98 -13.55
CA VAL A 89 6.87 11.96 -12.76
C VAL A 89 6.44 10.52 -12.47
N ARG A 90 6.58 9.61 -13.44
CA ARG A 90 6.35 8.17 -13.17
C ARG A 90 7.34 7.61 -12.16
N LYS A 91 8.63 7.98 -12.24
CA LYS A 91 9.65 7.62 -11.23
C LYS A 91 9.32 8.22 -9.86
N PHE A 92 8.77 9.42 -9.80
CA PHE A 92 8.31 10.03 -8.57
C PHE A 92 7.24 9.19 -7.88
N VAL A 93 6.22 8.71 -8.60
CA VAL A 93 5.15 7.89 -8.00
C VAL A 93 5.70 6.58 -7.44
N VAL A 94 6.65 5.95 -8.15
CA VAL A 94 7.35 4.76 -7.64
C VAL A 94 8.12 5.07 -6.35
N GLY A 95 8.87 6.18 -6.31
CA GLY A 95 9.60 6.62 -5.12
C GLY A 95 8.70 7.09 -3.96
N PHE A 96 7.48 7.53 -4.26
CA PHE A 96 6.47 7.88 -3.26
C PHE A 96 5.94 6.63 -2.55
N ILE A 97 5.58 5.59 -3.31
CA ILE A 97 5.18 4.28 -2.77
C ILE A 97 6.31 3.68 -1.92
N GLU A 98 7.55 3.76 -2.43
CA GLU A 98 8.74 3.32 -1.72
C GLU A 98 8.88 3.95 -0.34
N GLU A 99 8.85 5.28 -0.24
CA GLU A 99 9.03 5.97 1.05
C GLU A 99 7.95 5.56 2.05
N LEU A 100 6.71 5.37 1.60
CA LEU A 100 5.62 4.87 2.45
C LEU A 100 5.89 3.45 2.95
N LEU A 101 6.29 2.54 2.05
CA LEU A 101 6.60 1.16 2.41
C LEU A 101 7.73 1.08 3.43
N LEU A 102 8.84 1.77 3.17
CA LEU A 102 10.03 1.77 4.04
C LEU A 102 9.72 2.29 5.45
N LYS A 103 8.85 3.29 5.59
CA LYS A 103 8.47 3.86 6.89
C LYS A 103 7.51 2.97 7.69
N LEU A 104 6.69 2.17 7.00
CA LEU A 104 5.58 1.46 7.63
C LEU A 104 5.88 -0.03 7.86
N ILE A 105 6.86 -0.60 7.17
CA ILE A 105 7.09 -2.05 7.19
C ILE A 105 7.41 -2.61 8.57
N ALA A 106 8.24 -1.93 9.35
CA ALA A 106 8.59 -2.34 10.71
C ALA A 106 7.38 -2.27 11.65
N ASN A 107 6.56 -1.23 11.53
CA ASN A 107 5.34 -1.08 12.32
C ASN A 107 4.34 -2.20 12.00
N LEU A 108 4.20 -2.57 10.73
CA LEU A 108 3.33 -3.67 10.33
C LEU A 108 3.82 -5.02 10.87
N ASN A 109 5.13 -5.26 10.86
CA ASN A 109 5.73 -6.46 11.45
C ASN A 109 5.48 -6.55 12.96
N MET A 110 5.55 -5.41 13.67
CA MET A 110 5.19 -5.37 15.09
C MET A 110 3.71 -5.72 15.31
N LEU A 111 2.79 -5.18 14.51
CA LEU A 111 1.35 -5.49 14.61
C LEU A 111 1.03 -6.95 14.29
N LEU A 112 1.82 -7.60 13.43
CA LEU A 112 1.66 -9.03 13.13
C LEU A 112 2.02 -9.92 14.34
N LYS A 113 2.84 -9.41 15.26
CA LYS A 113 3.31 -10.10 16.47
C LYS A 113 2.63 -9.59 17.75
N ASP A 114 1.55 -8.83 17.59
CA ASP A 114 0.80 -8.25 18.69
C ASP A 114 0.06 -9.33 19.50
N GLU A 115 -0.08 -9.12 20.81
CA GLU A 115 -0.84 -10.03 21.67
C GLU A 115 -2.34 -10.02 21.34
N ASN A 116 -2.84 -8.89 20.83
CA ASN A 116 -4.21 -8.74 20.40
C ASN A 116 -4.43 -9.39 19.04
N VAL A 117 -5.13 -10.52 19.06
CA VAL A 117 -5.54 -11.28 17.87
C VAL A 117 -6.20 -10.40 16.79
N ASN A 118 -6.93 -9.35 17.16
CA ASN A 118 -7.57 -8.46 16.18
C ASN A 118 -6.54 -7.58 15.44
N MET A 119 -5.46 -7.18 16.09
CA MET A 119 -4.35 -6.46 15.45
C MET A 119 -3.60 -7.41 14.51
N VAL A 120 -3.34 -8.64 14.92
CA VAL A 120 -2.74 -9.69 14.07
C VAL A 120 -3.59 -9.93 12.82
N LYS A 121 -4.91 -10.13 12.98
CA LYS A 121 -5.83 -10.30 11.84
C LYS A 121 -5.80 -9.11 10.89
N LYS A 122 -5.79 -7.89 11.43
CA LYS A 122 -5.74 -6.67 10.61
C LYS A 122 -4.41 -6.57 9.89
N ALA A 123 -3.29 -6.90 10.55
CA ALA A 123 -1.97 -6.95 9.94
C ALA A 123 -1.91 -7.98 8.80
N ILE A 124 -2.48 -9.17 8.97
CA ILE A 124 -2.58 -10.19 7.92
C ILE A 124 -3.36 -9.65 6.71
N LEU A 125 -4.52 -9.03 6.92
CA LEU A 125 -5.32 -8.45 5.83
C LEU A 125 -4.58 -7.34 5.08
N THR A 126 -3.88 -6.48 5.82
CA THR A 126 -3.05 -5.43 5.24
C THR A 126 -1.92 -6.06 4.41
N MET A 127 -1.24 -7.07 4.94
CA MET A 127 -0.20 -7.82 4.23
C MET A 127 -0.72 -8.49 2.94
N THR A 128 -1.95 -9.00 2.93
CA THR A 128 -2.56 -9.57 1.72
C THR A 128 -2.62 -8.56 0.58
N GLN A 129 -2.91 -7.28 0.87
CA GLN A 129 -2.95 -6.23 -0.15
C GLN A 129 -1.56 -5.66 -0.43
N LEU A 130 -0.73 -5.53 0.61
CA LEU A 130 0.57 -4.87 0.51
C LEU A 130 1.60 -5.70 -0.27
N TYR A 131 1.56 -7.03 -0.13
CA TYR A 131 2.56 -7.92 -0.72
C TYR A 131 2.67 -7.75 -2.24
N LYS A 132 1.53 -7.73 -2.94
CA LYS A 132 1.51 -7.52 -4.40
C LYS A 132 2.01 -6.13 -4.81
N VAL A 133 1.67 -5.09 -4.04
CA VAL A 133 2.13 -3.72 -4.31
C VAL A 133 3.64 -3.61 -4.12
N ALA A 134 4.16 -4.19 -3.03
CA ALA A 134 5.58 -4.23 -2.75
C ALA A 134 6.36 -5.05 -3.80
N LEU A 135 5.82 -6.18 -4.24
CA LEU A 135 6.43 -6.97 -5.32
C LEU A 135 6.44 -6.17 -6.63
N GLN A 136 5.34 -5.52 -6.98
CA GLN A 136 5.25 -4.68 -8.18
C GLN A 136 6.23 -3.51 -8.13
N TRP A 137 6.45 -2.94 -6.95
CA TRP A 137 7.47 -1.94 -6.73
C TRP A 137 8.88 -2.52 -6.94
N MET A 138 9.23 -3.62 -6.27
CA MET A 138 10.55 -4.24 -6.38
C MET A 138 10.90 -4.61 -7.82
N VAL A 139 9.97 -5.21 -8.56
CA VAL A 139 10.17 -5.65 -9.95
C VAL A 139 10.43 -4.47 -10.91
N LYS A 140 10.00 -3.26 -10.56
CA LYS A 140 10.25 -2.03 -11.34
C LYS A 140 11.61 -1.40 -11.04
N LEU A 141 12.31 -1.81 -9.97
CA LEU A 141 13.62 -1.27 -9.61
C LEU A 141 14.71 -1.88 -10.49
N LYS A 142 15.48 -1.01 -11.15
CA LYS A 142 16.63 -1.43 -11.96
C LYS A 142 17.90 -1.61 -11.15
N VAL A 143 18.01 -0.85 -10.06
CA VAL A 143 19.12 -0.88 -9.10
C VAL A 143 18.47 -0.92 -7.74
N ILE A 144 18.88 -1.88 -6.91
CA ILE A 144 18.31 -2.12 -5.60
C ILE A 144 19.37 -1.73 -4.57
N SER A 145 18.96 -0.91 -3.60
CA SER A 145 19.80 -0.47 -2.48
C SER A 145 19.63 -1.40 -1.28
N GLU A 146 20.60 -1.39 -0.36
CA GLU A 146 20.57 -2.19 0.87
C GLU A 146 19.28 -1.98 1.69
N LEU A 147 18.76 -0.74 1.73
CA LEU A 147 17.52 -0.44 2.44
C LEU A 147 16.29 -1.09 1.79
N GLN A 148 16.27 -1.14 0.45
CA GLN A 148 15.20 -1.78 -0.31
C GLN A 148 15.26 -3.30 -0.18
N GLU A 149 16.48 -3.87 -0.19
CA GLU A 149 16.70 -5.29 0.09
C GLU A 149 16.20 -5.64 1.50
N ALA A 150 16.61 -4.90 2.53
CA ALA A 150 16.15 -5.12 3.90
C ALA A 150 14.63 -5.00 4.05
N CYS A 151 14.00 -4.06 3.35
CA CYS A 151 12.54 -3.94 3.33
C CYS A 151 11.88 -5.16 2.70
N TRP A 152 12.43 -5.67 1.59
CA TRP A 152 11.92 -6.86 0.93
C TRP A 152 12.14 -8.12 1.77
N GLU A 153 13.30 -8.27 2.40
CA GLU A 153 13.57 -9.36 3.34
C GLU A 153 12.57 -9.37 4.49
N MET A 154 12.25 -8.20 5.06
CA MET A 154 11.21 -8.10 6.09
C MET A 154 9.81 -8.47 5.56
N MET A 155 9.48 -8.04 4.33
CA MET A 155 8.23 -8.42 3.66
C MET A 155 8.11 -9.95 3.50
N ALA A 156 9.19 -10.59 3.04
CA ALA A 156 9.26 -12.03 2.82
C ALA A 156 9.26 -12.82 4.15
N ALA A 157 9.94 -12.31 5.18
CA ALA A 157 9.91 -12.87 6.52
C ALA A 157 8.49 -12.85 7.11
N MET A 158 7.79 -11.71 7.02
CA MET A 158 6.39 -11.64 7.45
C MET A 158 5.47 -12.57 6.67
N ALA A 159 5.67 -12.69 5.35
CA ALA A 159 4.91 -13.66 4.54
C ALA A 159 5.13 -15.10 5.03
N SER A 160 6.37 -15.45 5.39
CA SER A 160 6.71 -16.75 5.98
C SER A 160 6.07 -16.93 7.35
N ASP A 161 6.14 -15.91 8.23
CA ASP A 161 5.51 -15.92 9.54
C ASP A 161 3.99 -16.17 9.42
N ILE A 162 3.30 -15.50 8.48
CA ILE A 162 1.87 -15.71 8.24
C ILE A 162 1.56 -17.14 7.77
N ILE A 163 2.40 -17.74 6.94
CA ILE A 163 2.23 -19.13 6.50
C ILE A 163 2.31 -20.07 7.71
N LEU A 164 3.24 -19.84 8.63
CA LEU A 164 3.36 -20.64 9.87
C LEU A 164 2.14 -20.48 10.79
N LEU A 165 1.40 -19.36 10.71
CA LEU A 165 0.15 -19.18 11.47
C LEU A 165 -0.96 -20.15 11.03
N LEU A 166 -0.82 -20.83 9.89
CA LEU A 166 -1.79 -21.84 9.44
C LEU A 166 -1.82 -23.07 10.34
N ASP A 167 -0.69 -23.40 10.96
CA ASP A 167 -0.54 -24.60 11.80
C ASP A 167 -0.93 -24.32 13.26
N LEU A 168 -1.35 -23.09 13.60
CA LEU A 168 -1.72 -22.72 14.97
C LEU A 168 -3.18 -23.05 15.31
N ASP A 169 -3.41 -23.32 16.60
CA ASP A 169 -4.73 -23.58 17.21
C ASP A 169 -5.56 -22.30 17.42
N ASN A 170 -5.53 -21.38 16.47
CA ASN A 170 -6.41 -20.21 16.46
C ASN A 170 -7.13 -20.10 15.12
N ASP A 171 -8.30 -20.73 15.05
CA ASP A 171 -9.16 -20.75 13.85
C ASP A 171 -9.39 -19.36 13.24
N SER A 172 -9.48 -18.35 14.10
CA SER A 172 -9.75 -16.99 13.67
C SER A 172 -8.55 -16.34 12.98
N ILE A 173 -7.32 -16.66 13.39
CA ILE A 173 -6.08 -16.27 12.69
C ILE A 173 -5.90 -17.13 11.44
N ARG A 174 -6.05 -18.45 11.57
CA ARG A 174 -5.90 -19.41 10.47
C ARG A 174 -6.77 -19.05 9.27
N THR A 175 -8.03 -18.65 9.51
CA THR A 175 -8.92 -18.17 8.44
C THR A 175 -8.35 -16.97 7.66
N HIS A 176 -7.68 -16.04 8.34
CA HIS A 176 -7.06 -14.88 7.69
C HIS A 176 -5.75 -15.28 6.99
N ALA A 177 -4.96 -16.17 7.59
CA ALA A 177 -3.75 -16.71 6.97
C ALA A 177 -4.07 -17.49 5.68
N ILE A 178 -5.19 -18.21 5.62
CA ILE A 178 -5.66 -18.87 4.38
C ILE A 178 -5.93 -17.83 3.28
N LYS A 179 -6.62 -16.73 3.60
CA LYS A 179 -6.86 -15.63 2.64
C LYS A 179 -5.56 -14.99 2.17
N PHE A 180 -4.60 -14.81 3.08
CA PHE A 180 -3.27 -14.36 2.71
C PHE A 180 -2.60 -15.34 1.76
N MET A 181 -2.62 -16.64 2.06
CA MET A 181 -2.05 -17.67 1.20
C MET A 181 -2.73 -17.73 -0.17
N GLU A 182 -4.05 -17.58 -0.25
CA GLU A 182 -4.76 -17.48 -1.53
C GLU A 182 -4.29 -16.28 -2.35
N GLY A 183 -4.28 -15.09 -1.75
CA GLY A 183 -3.83 -13.87 -2.41
C GLY A 183 -2.34 -13.90 -2.77
N LEU A 184 -1.54 -14.55 -1.91
CA LEU A 184 -0.17 -14.89 -2.20
C LEU A 184 -0.19 -15.75 -3.46
N ILE A 185 -0.73 -16.98 -3.46
CA ILE A 185 -0.80 -17.93 -4.58
C ILE A 185 -1.27 -17.32 -5.91
N ILE A 186 -2.12 -16.31 -5.91
CA ILE A 186 -2.51 -15.63 -7.16
C ILE A 186 -1.38 -14.74 -7.72
N THR A 187 -0.59 -14.09 -6.86
CA THR A 187 0.41 -13.05 -7.19
C THR A 187 1.73 -13.56 -7.84
N LEU A 188 2.38 -14.59 -7.32
CA LEU A 188 3.48 -15.38 -7.92
C LEU A 188 2.98 -16.64 -8.70
N SER A 189 1.73 -16.70 -9.17
CA SER A 189 1.33 -17.67 -10.20
C SER A 189 1.32 -16.98 -11.56
N SER A 190 1.62 -17.73 -12.63
CA SER A 190 1.46 -17.22 -13.98
C SER A 190 -0.02 -17.23 -14.36
N ARG A 191 -0.51 -16.15 -14.94
CA ARG A 191 -1.81 -16.14 -15.61
C ARG A 191 -1.72 -16.95 -16.90
N MET A 192 -2.76 -17.73 -17.15
CA MET A 192 -2.95 -18.52 -18.37
C MET A 192 -4.08 -17.90 -19.22
N ALA A 193 -4.20 -18.32 -20.48
CA ALA A 193 -5.20 -17.79 -21.40
C ALA A 193 -6.67 -18.02 -20.94
N ASP A 194 -6.88 -19.02 -20.09
CA ASP A 194 -8.17 -19.38 -19.48
C ASP A 194 -8.33 -18.85 -18.04
N SER A 195 -7.37 -18.06 -17.54
CA SER A 195 -7.46 -17.45 -16.21
C SER A 195 -8.55 -16.37 -16.18
N ASP A 196 -9.54 -16.57 -15.31
CA ASP A 196 -10.60 -15.60 -15.05
C ASP A 196 -10.13 -14.57 -14.02
N VAL A 197 -9.61 -13.44 -14.50
CA VAL A 197 -9.12 -12.34 -13.66
C VAL A 197 -10.21 -11.29 -13.52
N PRO A 198 -10.71 -11.00 -12.31
CA PRO A 198 -11.67 -9.93 -12.11
C PRO A 198 -11.08 -8.57 -12.55
N LYS A 199 -11.90 -7.70 -13.16
CA LYS A 199 -11.47 -6.38 -13.67
C LYS A 199 -10.63 -5.56 -12.68
N ARG A 200 -11.02 -5.59 -11.39
CA ARG A 200 -10.31 -4.88 -10.32
C ARG A 200 -8.88 -5.37 -10.05
N HIS A 201 -8.53 -6.56 -10.54
CA HIS A 201 -7.23 -7.22 -10.36
C HIS A 201 -6.42 -7.31 -11.66
N GLU A 202 -6.90 -6.74 -12.77
CA GLU A 202 -6.20 -6.81 -14.07
C GLU A 202 -4.80 -6.20 -14.00
N ASN A 203 -4.65 -5.08 -13.27
CA ASN A 203 -3.38 -4.36 -13.13
C ASN A 203 -2.48 -4.88 -11.99
N ASP A 204 -2.96 -5.86 -11.21
CA ASP A 204 -2.15 -6.47 -10.15
C ASP A 204 -0.99 -7.26 -10.78
N ILE A 205 0.18 -7.23 -10.14
CA ILE A 205 1.33 -8.01 -10.60
C ILE A 205 1.03 -9.52 -10.55
N SER A 206 1.55 -10.25 -11.54
CA SER A 206 1.54 -11.71 -11.59
C SER A 206 2.92 -12.24 -11.98
N LEU A 207 3.13 -13.56 -11.86
CA LEU A 207 4.46 -14.14 -12.06
C LEU A 207 5.04 -13.85 -13.45
N GLU A 208 4.21 -13.79 -14.49
CA GLU A 208 4.66 -13.50 -15.85
C GLU A 208 5.20 -12.06 -16.03
N CYS A 209 4.87 -11.15 -15.12
CA CYS A 209 5.34 -9.77 -15.16
C CYS A 209 6.75 -9.60 -14.59
N ILE A 210 7.33 -10.64 -13.97
CA ILE A 210 8.67 -10.60 -13.36
C ILE A 210 9.72 -10.88 -14.45
N PRO A 211 10.65 -9.95 -14.73
CA PRO A 211 11.75 -10.19 -15.67
C PRO A 211 12.63 -11.35 -15.20
N LYS A 212 13.00 -12.24 -16.13
CA LYS A 212 13.84 -13.41 -15.82
C LYS A 212 15.26 -13.03 -15.39
N ASP A 213 15.73 -11.87 -15.83
CA ASP A 213 17.04 -11.28 -15.58
C ASP A 213 17.01 -10.22 -14.45
N HIS A 214 15.95 -10.20 -13.64
CA HIS A 214 15.82 -9.24 -12.55
C HIS A 214 16.97 -9.40 -11.52
N PRO A 215 17.63 -8.30 -11.09
CA PRO A 215 18.89 -8.36 -10.36
C PRO A 215 18.81 -9.03 -8.98
N TYR A 216 17.64 -9.00 -8.35
CA TYR A 216 17.43 -9.49 -6.97
C TYR A 216 16.36 -10.58 -6.88
N ILE A 217 15.13 -10.26 -7.29
CA ILE A 217 14.03 -11.24 -7.35
C ILE A 217 14.34 -12.30 -8.42
N LYS A 218 14.59 -13.53 -7.97
CA LYS A 218 14.85 -14.66 -8.87
C LYS A 218 13.56 -15.41 -9.19
N TYR A 219 13.34 -15.64 -10.47
CA TYR A 219 12.39 -16.64 -10.93
C TYR A 219 12.94 -18.03 -10.57
N SER A 220 12.30 -18.75 -9.64
CA SER A 220 12.66 -20.14 -9.36
C SER A 220 11.56 -21.07 -9.87
N GLU A 221 11.93 -22.10 -10.63
CA GLU A 221 11.03 -23.20 -11.00
C GLU A 221 10.46 -23.93 -9.75
N ALA A 222 11.04 -23.71 -8.57
CA ALA A 222 10.57 -24.21 -7.26
C ALA A 222 9.37 -23.43 -6.66
N GLY A 223 8.77 -22.50 -7.40
CA GLY A 223 7.57 -21.76 -6.98
C GLY A 223 7.83 -20.67 -5.93
N TRP A 224 6.80 -20.38 -5.12
CA TRP A 224 6.75 -19.34 -4.08
C TRP A 224 7.93 -19.34 -3.12
N HIS A 225 8.51 -20.51 -2.85
CA HIS A 225 9.64 -20.66 -1.94
C HIS A 225 10.89 -19.91 -2.41
N GLY A 226 11.09 -19.65 -3.71
CA GLY A 226 12.21 -18.82 -4.16
C GLY A 226 12.01 -17.32 -3.88
N VAL A 227 10.76 -16.84 -3.99
CA VAL A 227 10.42 -15.43 -3.82
C VAL A 227 10.23 -15.07 -2.34
N VAL A 228 9.65 -15.98 -1.56
CA VAL A 228 9.44 -15.85 -0.11
C VAL A 228 10.67 -16.33 0.68
N GLY A 229 11.43 -17.31 0.16
CA GLY A 229 12.52 -17.98 0.85
C GLY A 229 13.93 -17.49 0.51
N SER A 230 14.07 -16.30 -0.10
CA SER A 230 15.38 -15.60 -0.16
C SER A 230 15.75 -15.01 1.21
N LEU A 231 15.59 -15.78 2.29
CA LEU A 231 16.13 -15.47 3.60
C LEU A 231 17.58 -15.93 3.62
N PRO A 232 18.56 -15.07 3.98
CA PRO A 232 19.81 -15.59 4.49
C PRO A 232 19.43 -16.35 5.77
N ARG A 233 19.64 -17.67 5.77
CA ARG A 233 19.68 -18.40 7.04
C ARG A 233 20.79 -17.75 7.85
N GLY A 234 20.40 -16.90 8.81
CA GLY A 234 21.31 -16.17 9.67
C GLY A 234 22.36 -17.13 10.23
N GLY A 235 23.62 -16.75 10.07
CA GLY A 235 24.76 -17.48 10.60
C GLY A 235 24.64 -17.63 12.11
N GLY A 236 24.73 -18.87 12.57
CA GLY A 236 24.83 -19.23 13.97
C GLY A 236 25.13 -20.71 14.11
N GLY A 237 26.34 -21.04 14.53
CA GLY A 237 26.66 -22.36 15.08
C GLY A 237 27.55 -23.24 14.21
N GLN A 238 28.85 -23.11 14.45
CA GLN A 238 29.86 -24.06 14.04
C GLN A 238 29.65 -25.41 14.76
N GLY A 239 29.40 -26.47 13.98
CA GLY A 239 29.80 -27.86 14.27
C GLY A 239 28.98 -28.69 15.26
N ARG A 240 28.36 -29.77 14.77
CA ARG A 240 28.82 -31.15 15.07
C ARG A 240 28.08 -32.19 14.21
N HIS A 241 28.88 -33.13 13.72
CA HIS A 241 28.51 -34.37 13.04
C HIS A 241 27.47 -35.20 13.81
N GLY A 242 26.58 -35.84 13.06
CA GLY A 242 25.76 -36.98 13.50
C GLY A 242 24.95 -37.56 12.35
N ASN A 243 25.42 -38.69 11.80
CA ASN A 243 24.75 -39.51 10.78
C ASN A 243 23.33 -39.93 11.19
N GLY A 244 22.45 -40.04 10.21
CA GLY A 244 21.14 -40.70 10.36
C GLY A 244 20.30 -40.56 9.09
N ASP A 245 20.45 -41.51 8.18
CA ASP A 245 19.64 -41.66 6.97
C ASP A 245 18.14 -41.73 7.28
N THR A 246 17.35 -40.82 6.70
CA THR A 246 15.97 -41.10 6.28
C THR A 246 15.63 -40.16 5.13
N GLN A 247 15.85 -40.62 3.88
CA GLN A 247 15.32 -39.96 2.69
C GLN A 247 13.78 -40.03 2.72
N LEU A 248 13.13 -38.92 3.04
CA LEU A 248 11.75 -38.66 2.64
C LEU A 248 11.77 -38.08 1.23
N SER A 249 11.61 -38.96 0.25
CA SER A 249 11.44 -38.62 -1.16
C SER A 249 10.13 -37.84 -1.34
N VAL A 250 10.23 -36.53 -1.55
CA VAL A 250 9.11 -35.70 -1.98
C VAL A 250 9.03 -35.80 -3.51
N PRO A 251 7.89 -36.22 -4.10
CA PRO A 251 7.79 -36.34 -5.55
C PRO A 251 7.69 -34.96 -6.20
N SER A 252 8.57 -34.69 -7.17
CA SER A 252 8.45 -33.56 -8.08
C SER A 252 7.14 -33.63 -8.87
N PRO A 253 6.37 -32.54 -9.02
CA PRO A 253 5.21 -32.56 -9.89
C PRO A 253 5.66 -32.42 -11.35
N SER A 254 5.61 -33.53 -12.10
CA SER A 254 5.71 -33.50 -13.56
C SER A 254 4.48 -32.80 -14.15
N PRO A 255 4.65 -31.87 -15.11
CA PRO A 255 3.55 -31.13 -15.70
C PRO A 255 2.91 -31.93 -16.83
N GLN A 256 1.95 -32.82 -16.54
CA GLN A 256 1.04 -33.33 -17.57
C GLN A 256 -0.21 -33.98 -16.98
N MET A 257 -1.35 -33.62 -17.58
CA MET A 257 -2.71 -34.16 -17.41
C MET A 257 -3.57 -33.57 -16.28
N CYS A 258 -4.41 -32.60 -16.64
CA CYS A 258 -5.82 -32.60 -16.26
C CYS A 258 -6.64 -31.71 -17.21
N CYS A 259 -6.81 -32.16 -18.46
CA CYS A 259 -7.98 -31.78 -19.24
C CYS A 259 -9.21 -32.48 -18.63
N GLY A 260 -10.22 -31.69 -18.24
CA GLY A 260 -11.62 -32.15 -18.20
C GLY A 260 -12.17 -32.65 -16.87
N ARG A 261 -12.79 -31.74 -16.10
CA ARG A 261 -14.22 -31.79 -15.69
C ARG A 261 -14.55 -30.59 -14.80
N LYS A 262 -15.59 -29.85 -15.17
CA LYS A 262 -16.25 -28.88 -14.28
C LYS A 262 -16.76 -29.62 -13.04
N VAL A 263 -16.24 -29.25 -11.86
CA VAL A 263 -16.86 -29.54 -10.57
C VAL A 263 -17.00 -28.21 -9.85
N LYS A 264 -18.25 -27.74 -9.66
CA LYS A 264 -18.55 -26.58 -8.81
C LYS A 264 -18.22 -26.93 -7.36
N PRO A 265 -17.48 -26.11 -6.61
CA PRO A 265 -17.40 -26.29 -5.16
C PRO A 265 -18.75 -25.94 -4.51
N PRO A 266 -19.23 -26.77 -3.57
CA PRO A 266 -20.36 -26.39 -2.73
C PRO A 266 -19.80 -25.39 -1.71
N TRP A 267 -20.29 -24.16 -1.74
CA TRP A 267 -20.35 -23.13 -0.68
C TRP A 267 -20.48 -21.75 -1.35
N SER A 268 -21.40 -21.63 -2.29
CA SER A 268 -21.97 -20.35 -2.70
C SER A 268 -23.20 -20.10 -1.85
N SER A 269 -23.04 -19.59 -0.62
CA SER A 269 -24.06 -18.87 0.14
C SER A 269 -23.52 -18.50 1.52
N SER A 270 -22.95 -17.29 1.66
CA SER A 270 -23.28 -16.41 2.78
C SER A 270 -22.66 -15.03 2.56
N SER A 271 -23.56 -14.05 2.47
CA SER A 271 -23.32 -12.64 2.28
C SER A 271 -22.32 -12.06 3.27
N SER A 272 -21.47 -11.16 2.78
CA SER A 272 -20.96 -10.05 3.57
C SER A 272 -20.96 -8.82 2.68
N SER A 273 -21.96 -8.00 2.91
CA SER A 273 -22.32 -6.75 2.26
C SER A 273 -21.34 -5.64 2.61
N TRP A 274 -20.42 -5.29 1.72
CA TRP A 274 -19.76 -3.99 1.74
C TRP A 274 -19.59 -3.49 0.30
N CYS A 275 -20.06 -2.26 0.07
CA CYS A 275 -19.98 -1.45 -1.16
C CYS A 275 -21.00 -1.72 -2.28
N THR A 276 -22.25 -1.32 -2.05
CA THR A 276 -23.10 -0.76 -3.11
C THR A 276 -22.68 0.67 -3.41
N TRP A 277 -22.24 0.94 -4.64
CA TRP A 277 -22.37 2.25 -5.27
C TRP A 277 -22.98 2.03 -6.65
N GLN A 278 -24.21 2.49 -6.82
CA GLN A 278 -24.92 2.57 -8.10
C GLN A 278 -24.38 3.77 -8.87
N SER A 279 -23.95 3.58 -10.12
CA SER A 279 -23.83 4.68 -11.08
C SER A 279 -25.19 4.94 -11.74
N PRO A 280 -25.55 6.21 -12.02
CA PRO A 280 -26.76 6.53 -12.75
C PRO A 280 -26.60 6.19 -14.23
N ALA A 281 -27.60 5.49 -14.78
CA ALA A 281 -27.74 5.29 -16.21
C ALA A 281 -28.11 6.62 -16.88
N SER A 282 -27.33 7.00 -17.89
CA SER A 282 -27.64 8.09 -18.79
C SER A 282 -28.69 7.64 -19.80
N THR A 283 -29.77 8.40 -19.94
CA THR A 283 -30.46 8.62 -21.22
C THR A 283 -30.89 10.08 -21.25
#